data_AF-A0A938JFT9-F1
#
_entry.id   AF-A0A938JFT9-F1
#
_cell.length_a   1.000
_cell.length_b   1.000
_cell.length_c   1.000
_cell.angle_alpha   90.00
_cell.angle_beta   90.00
_cell.angle_gamma   90.00
#
_symmetry.space_group_name_H-M   'P 1'
#
loop_
_entity.id
_entity.type
_entity.pdbx_description
1 polymer ?
#
loop_
_entity_poly.entity_id
_entity_poly.type
_entity_poly.pdbx_seq_one_letter_code
_entity_poly.pdbx_strand_id
1 'polypeptide(L)'
;MENTIGIRKKIWRKLGVDEPWLAVGAMCVGPSGPNTPEKLTTSLSEQTIEYLPRLLPTTQPENDVLVNVDVYFMSNQSNYFGPKTVVVTGIPVTLTATSSWVWKFSDGTVINTTNPGGKYPDGQIRHNFKTKGLQTISVTTTWNASWKTNSKESIPVPG
;
A
#
# COMPACT_ATOMS: atom_id res chain seq x y z
N MET A 1 23.04 31.55 15.53
CA MET A 1 23.09 31.98 14.12
C MET A 1 23.12 30.71 13.28
N GLU A 2 22.02 30.33 12.64
CA GLU A 2 22.04 29.18 11.71
C GLU A 2 22.81 29.60 10.46
N ASN A 3 23.88 28.87 10.17
CA ASN A 3 24.75 29.13 9.04
C ASN A 3 24.04 28.62 7.77
N THR A 4 23.38 29.50 7.02
CA THR A 4 22.70 29.16 5.75
C THR A 4 23.72 28.98 4.62
N ILE A 5 24.54 27.94 4.70
CA ILE A 5 25.43 27.54 3.60
C ILE A 5 24.59 26.74 2.59
N GLY A 6 24.19 27.39 1.50
CA GLY A 6 23.51 26.75 0.37
C GLY A 6 24.41 26.74 -0.87
N ILE A 7 24.50 25.61 -1.56
CA ILE A 7 25.24 25.52 -2.83
C ILE A 7 24.31 25.97 -3.96
N ARG A 8 24.73 26.98 -4.74
CA ARG A 8 23.98 27.40 -5.94
C ARG A 8 24.13 26.34 -7.04
N LYS A 9 23.04 25.65 -7.38
CA LYS A 9 23.02 24.65 -8.46
C LYS A 9 22.28 25.21 -9.67
N LYS A 10 22.84 24.98 -10.87
CA LYS A 10 22.14 25.22 -12.15
C LYS A 10 21.18 24.07 -12.41
N ILE A 11 19.96 24.41 -12.82
CA ILE A 11 18.90 23.46 -13.13
C ILE A 11 18.83 23.34 -14.65
N TRP A 12 18.88 22.11 -15.13
CA TRP A 12 18.77 21.76 -16.53
C TRP A 12 17.50 20.95 -16.73
N ARG A 13 16.75 21.22 -17.79
CA ARG A 13 15.56 20.47 -18.18
C ARG A 13 15.77 19.87 -19.57
N LYS A 14 15.28 18.66 -19.78
CA LYS A 14 15.24 17.96 -21.06
C LYS A 14 13.81 17.45 -21.26
N LEU A 15 13.12 17.87 -22.34
CA LEU A 15 11.70 17.54 -22.56
C LEU A 15 11.51 16.28 -23.44
N GLY A 16 12.53 15.88 -24.20
CA GLY A 16 12.53 14.66 -25.02
C GLY A 16 13.90 14.01 -25.10
N VAL A 17 13.97 12.76 -25.56
CA VAL A 17 15.24 12.00 -25.64
C VAL A 17 16.26 12.66 -26.57
N ASP A 18 15.79 13.26 -27.67
CA ASP A 18 16.62 13.88 -28.70
C ASP A 18 16.77 15.40 -28.56
N GLU A 19 16.17 16.01 -27.54
CA GLU A 19 16.26 17.46 -27.33
C GLU A 19 17.51 17.86 -26.52
N PRO A 20 18.10 19.05 -26.78
CA PRO A 20 19.22 19.56 -26.01
C PRO A 20 18.82 19.93 -24.58
N TRP A 21 19.77 19.85 -23.65
CA TRP A 21 19.58 20.32 -22.28
C TRP A 21 19.37 21.83 -22.24
N LEU A 22 18.23 22.28 -21.72
CA LEU A 22 17.93 23.70 -21.52
C LEU A 22 18.28 24.11 -20.09
N ALA A 23 19.16 25.09 -19.93
CA ALA A 23 19.38 25.74 -18.64
C ALA A 23 18.13 26.57 -18.29
N VAL A 24 17.34 26.08 -17.32
CA VAL A 24 16.06 26.71 -16.93
C VAL A 24 16.20 27.65 -15.75
N GLY A 25 17.32 27.61 -15.02
CA GLY A 25 17.59 28.55 -13.94
C GLY A 25 18.67 28.08 -12.96
N ALA A 26 18.72 28.74 -11.80
CA ALA A 26 19.57 28.32 -10.69
C ALA A 26 18.80 28.45 -9.36
N MET A 27 19.01 27.51 -8.45
CA MET A 27 18.46 27.55 -7.09
C MET A 27 19.56 27.36 -6.05
N CYS A 28 19.35 27.88 -4.85
CA CYS A 28 20.18 27.54 -3.69
C CYS A 28 19.65 26.25 -3.07
N VAL A 29 20.52 25.24 -2.98
CA VAL A 29 20.17 23.93 -2.45
C VAL A 29 20.84 23.75 -1.08
N GLY A 30 20.02 23.44 -0.07
CA GLY A 30 20.50 23.12 1.27
C GLY A 30 21.16 21.73 1.36
N PRO A 31 21.71 21.36 2.53
CA PRO A 31 22.42 20.09 2.73
C PRO A 31 21.59 18.85 2.38
N SER A 32 20.28 18.92 2.55
CA SER A 32 19.31 17.85 2.26
C SER A 32 19.03 17.62 0.77
N GLY A 33 19.64 18.42 -0.12
CA GLY A 33 19.36 18.38 -1.55
C GLY A 33 17.99 18.96 -1.92
N PRO A 34 17.68 19.05 -3.23
CA PRO A 34 16.37 19.50 -3.69
C PRO A 34 15.33 18.38 -3.54
N ASN A 35 14.05 18.75 -3.49
CA ASN A 35 12.96 17.79 -3.58
C ASN A 35 12.72 17.47 -5.05
N THR A 36 13.10 16.27 -5.47
CA THR A 36 12.87 15.78 -6.84
C THR A 36 11.63 14.90 -6.88
N PRO A 37 10.99 14.72 -8.05
CA PRO A 37 9.88 13.77 -8.21
C PRO A 37 10.26 12.35 -7.75
N GLU A 38 11.47 11.90 -8.05
CA GLU A 38 12.00 10.60 -7.62
C GLU A 38 12.10 10.48 -6.10
N LYS A 39 12.68 11.49 -5.42
CA LYS A 39 12.78 11.52 -3.96
C LYS A 39 11.40 11.52 -3.31
N LEU A 40 10.43 12.20 -3.92
CA LEU A 40 9.04 12.20 -3.47
C LEU A 40 8.41 10.81 -3.65
N THR A 41 8.53 10.17 -4.82
CA THR A 41 7.95 8.85 -5.07
C THR A 41 8.53 7.78 -4.15
N THR A 42 9.84 7.76 -3.92
CA THR A 42 10.46 6.79 -2.99
C THR A 42 9.95 6.99 -1.56
N SER A 43 9.91 8.25 -1.10
CA SER A 43 9.41 8.57 0.25
C SER A 43 7.91 8.22 0.41
N LEU A 44 7.11 8.39 -0.66
CA LEU A 44 5.70 7.99 -0.67
C LEU A 44 5.54 6.48 -0.57
N SER A 45 6.32 5.70 -1.34
CA SER A 45 6.27 4.24 -1.29
C SER A 45 6.63 3.71 0.10
N GLU A 46 7.71 4.21 0.70
CA GLU A 46 8.13 3.82 2.05
C GLU A 46 7.06 4.15 3.11
N GLN A 47 6.51 5.36 3.08
CA GLN A 47 5.46 5.77 4.02
C GLN A 47 4.13 5.03 3.80
N THR A 48 3.82 4.59 2.58
CA THR A 48 2.58 3.84 2.30
C THR A 48 2.53 2.58 3.16
N ILE A 49 3.63 1.83 3.22
CA ILE A 49 3.70 0.56 3.95
C ILE A 49 3.47 0.77 5.46
N GLU A 50 3.98 1.87 6.01
CA GLU A 50 3.84 2.19 7.42
C GLU A 50 2.39 2.50 7.83
N TYR A 51 1.60 3.10 6.94
CA TYR A 51 0.25 3.55 7.27
C TYR A 51 -0.85 2.53 7.03
N LEU A 52 -0.61 1.52 6.19
CA LEU A 52 -1.63 0.55 5.87
C LEU A 52 -1.91 -0.39 7.06
N PRO A 53 -3.19 -0.73 7.34
CA PRO A 53 -3.53 -1.62 8.43
C PRO A 53 -2.83 -2.97 8.32
N ARG A 54 -2.35 -3.51 9.44
CA ARG A 54 -1.79 -4.86 9.49
C ARG A 54 -2.87 -5.92 9.29
N LEU A 55 -2.50 -7.03 8.66
CA LEU A 55 -3.36 -8.19 8.47
C LEU A 55 -3.34 -9.05 9.73
N LEU A 56 -4.50 -9.24 10.35
CA LEU A 56 -4.67 -10.00 11.60
C LEU A 56 -5.82 -11.00 11.44
N PRO A 57 -5.64 -12.06 10.63
CA PRO A 57 -6.73 -12.93 10.23
C PRO A 57 -7.19 -13.82 11.39
N THR A 58 -8.47 -14.13 11.43
CA THR A 58 -9.09 -15.02 12.42
C THR A 58 -10.07 -15.98 11.75
N THR A 59 -10.38 -17.08 12.43
CA THR A 59 -11.34 -18.09 11.97
C THR A 59 -12.52 -18.23 12.90
N GLN A 60 -13.61 -18.81 12.40
CA GLN A 60 -14.72 -19.30 13.22
C GLN A 60 -15.11 -20.71 12.77
N PRO A 61 -15.09 -21.72 13.66
CA PRO A 61 -14.65 -21.64 15.06
C PRO A 61 -13.15 -21.29 15.19
N GLU A 62 -12.77 -20.79 16.36
CA GLU A 62 -11.39 -20.37 16.64
C GLU A 62 -10.53 -21.60 16.95
N ASN A 63 -9.37 -21.73 16.31
CA ASN A 63 -8.38 -22.79 16.53
C ASN A 63 -8.81 -24.25 16.26
N ASP A 64 -10.09 -24.50 15.98
CA ASP A 64 -10.59 -25.82 15.59
C ASP A 64 -10.93 -25.89 14.11
N VAL A 65 -10.19 -26.72 13.38
CA VAL A 65 -10.62 -27.13 12.05
C VAL A 65 -11.51 -28.36 12.19
N LEU A 66 -12.82 -28.13 12.12
CA LEU A 66 -13.81 -29.19 12.11
C LEU A 66 -13.91 -29.78 10.70
N VAL A 67 -13.69 -31.10 10.58
CA VAL A 67 -13.87 -31.81 9.32
C VAL A 67 -15.36 -31.84 8.95
N ASN A 68 -15.66 -31.65 7.67
CA ASN A 68 -17.02 -31.59 7.14
C ASN A 68 -17.88 -30.44 7.69
N VAL A 69 -17.28 -29.40 8.27
CA VAL A 69 -17.98 -28.18 8.69
C VAL A 69 -17.34 -26.98 8.02
N ASP A 70 -18.16 -25.99 7.65
CA ASP A 70 -17.65 -24.73 7.11
C ASP A 70 -16.91 -23.95 8.20
N VAL A 71 -15.63 -23.72 7.97
CA VAL A 71 -14.83 -22.76 8.74
C VAL A 71 -14.93 -21.42 8.02
N TYR A 72 -15.30 -20.38 8.75
CA TYR A 72 -15.40 -19.01 8.25
C TYR A 72 -14.10 -18.26 8.51
N PHE A 73 -13.67 -17.45 7.55
CA PHE A 73 -12.41 -16.73 7.58
C PHE A 73 -12.65 -15.23 7.51
N MET A 74 -11.94 -14.49 8.37
CA MET A 74 -12.00 -13.03 8.43
C MET A 74 -10.58 -12.47 8.33
N SER A 75 -10.36 -11.47 7.47
CA SER A 75 -9.08 -10.76 7.39
C SER A 75 -8.89 -9.76 8.54
N ASN A 76 -9.99 -9.33 9.17
CA ASN A 76 -10.05 -8.24 10.15
C ASN A 76 -9.42 -6.93 9.64
N GLN A 77 -9.46 -6.72 8.32
CA GLN A 77 -9.02 -5.50 7.68
C GLN A 77 -10.19 -4.90 6.89
N SER A 78 -10.24 -3.57 6.84
CA SER A 78 -11.16 -2.87 5.94
C SER A 78 -10.77 -3.09 4.48
N ASN A 79 -11.76 -3.08 3.59
CA ASN A 79 -11.55 -3.05 2.13
C ASN A 79 -11.13 -1.67 1.59
N TYR A 80 -11.14 -0.66 2.47
CA TYR A 80 -10.83 0.73 2.15
C TYR A 80 -10.04 1.39 3.29
N PHE A 81 -9.05 2.19 2.90
CA PHE A 81 -8.27 3.04 3.80
C PHE A 81 -8.22 4.48 3.29
N GLY A 82 -8.42 5.44 4.19
CA GLY A 82 -8.30 6.87 3.92
C GLY A 82 -9.63 7.63 4.04
N PRO A 83 -9.63 8.92 3.64
CA PRO A 83 -8.46 9.71 3.26
C PRO A 83 -7.52 9.95 4.45
N LYS A 84 -6.20 9.82 4.24
CA LYS A 84 -5.19 10.20 5.24
C LYS A 84 -4.22 11.22 4.66
N THR A 85 -4.14 12.41 5.26
CA THR A 85 -3.20 13.45 4.84
C THR A 85 -1.88 13.31 5.59
N VAL A 86 -0.77 13.31 4.85
CA VAL A 86 0.59 13.26 5.39
C VAL A 86 1.47 14.26 4.65
N VAL A 87 2.53 14.73 5.31
CA VAL A 87 3.49 15.65 4.72
C VAL A 87 4.73 14.88 4.33
N VAL A 88 4.95 14.72 3.02
CA VAL A 88 6.13 14.06 2.48
C VAL A 88 7.05 15.12 1.92
N THR A 89 8.23 15.26 2.53
CA THR A 89 9.25 16.20 2.07
C THR A 89 8.74 17.65 1.98
N GLY A 90 7.86 18.04 2.91
CA GLY A 90 7.23 19.37 2.96
C GLY A 90 6.00 19.56 2.07
N ILE A 91 5.58 18.53 1.32
CA ILE A 91 4.40 18.58 0.44
C ILE A 91 3.26 17.78 1.08
N PRO A 92 2.08 18.38 1.32
CA PRO A 92 0.92 17.64 1.80
C PRO A 92 0.36 16.76 0.67
N VAL A 93 0.21 15.48 0.97
CA VAL A 93 -0.38 14.47 0.08
C VAL A 93 -1.50 13.75 0.80
N THR A 94 -2.52 13.35 0.06
CA THR A 94 -3.65 12.56 0.57
C THR A 94 -3.55 11.12 0.05
N LEU A 95 -3.48 10.17 0.98
CA LEU A 95 -3.48 8.73 0.73
C LEU A 95 -4.91 8.18 0.75
N THR A 96 -5.23 7.40 -0.28
CA THR A 96 -6.38 6.50 -0.29
C THR A 96 -5.94 5.14 -0.81
N ALA A 97 -6.46 4.05 -0.26
CA ALA A 97 -6.15 2.71 -0.74
C ALA A 97 -7.36 1.77 -0.67
N THR A 98 -7.41 0.83 -1.60
CA THR A 98 -8.35 -0.30 -1.58
C THR A 98 -7.58 -1.60 -1.45
N SER A 99 -8.15 -2.58 -0.77
CA SER A 99 -7.51 -3.88 -0.57
C SER A 99 -8.21 -5.01 -1.32
N SER A 100 -7.42 -6.03 -1.63
CA SER A 100 -7.88 -7.34 -2.08
C SER A 100 -7.13 -8.43 -1.32
N TRP A 101 -7.77 -9.59 -1.19
CA TRP A 101 -7.22 -10.73 -0.48
C TRP A 101 -7.16 -11.96 -1.37
N VAL A 102 -6.09 -12.73 -1.17
CA VAL A 102 -5.90 -14.06 -1.75
C VAL A 102 -5.75 -15.04 -0.59
N TRP A 103 -6.73 -15.90 -0.40
CA TRP A 103 -6.70 -17.00 0.55
C TRP A 103 -6.26 -18.27 -0.16
N LYS A 104 -5.26 -18.96 0.39
CA LYS A 104 -4.81 -20.27 -0.10
C LYS A 104 -4.96 -21.29 1.02
N PHE A 105 -5.64 -22.37 0.70
CA PHE A 105 -5.88 -23.48 1.61
C PHE A 105 -4.91 -24.63 1.31
N SER A 106 -4.70 -25.48 2.30
CA SER A 106 -3.78 -26.63 2.25
C SER A 106 -4.15 -27.69 1.22
N ASP A 107 -5.41 -27.73 0.79
CA ASP A 107 -5.90 -28.63 -0.27
C ASP A 107 -5.66 -28.09 -1.70
N GLY A 108 -5.09 -26.89 -1.82
CA GLY A 108 -4.86 -26.20 -3.09
C GLY A 108 -5.98 -25.26 -3.51
N THR A 109 -7.08 -25.18 -2.77
CA THR A 109 -8.15 -24.21 -3.03
C THR A 109 -7.63 -22.78 -2.88
N VAL A 110 -8.04 -21.89 -3.79
CA VAL A 110 -7.68 -20.46 -3.76
C VAL A 110 -8.94 -19.62 -3.89
N ILE A 111 -9.09 -18.63 -3.00
CA ILE A 111 -10.17 -17.64 -3.05
C ILE A 111 -9.57 -16.25 -3.20
N ASN A 112 -9.90 -15.59 -4.32
CA ASN A 112 -9.58 -14.19 -4.58
C ASN A 112 -10.81 -13.34 -4.31
N THR A 113 -10.68 -12.30 -3.50
CA THR A 113 -11.85 -11.49 -3.08
C THR A 113 -11.47 -10.07 -2.70
N THR A 114 -12.44 -9.16 -2.79
CA THR A 114 -12.40 -7.78 -2.23
C THR A 114 -13.30 -7.64 -1.00
N ASN A 115 -13.88 -8.74 -0.54
CA ASN A 115 -14.64 -8.82 0.70
C ASN A 115 -13.68 -9.25 1.84
N PRO A 116 -13.72 -8.61 3.02
CA PRO A 116 -12.85 -8.95 4.14
C PRO A 116 -13.21 -10.29 4.82
N GLY A 117 -14.27 -10.95 4.37
CA GLY A 117 -14.88 -12.09 5.03
C GLY A 117 -15.83 -11.64 6.13
N GLY A 118 -16.23 -12.58 6.98
CA GLY A 118 -17.16 -12.32 8.05
C GLY A 118 -17.41 -13.57 8.87
N LYS A 119 -18.03 -13.39 10.02
CA LYS A 119 -18.48 -14.50 10.86
C LYS A 119 -19.71 -15.18 10.27
N TYR A 120 -19.97 -16.41 10.68
CA TYR A 120 -21.25 -17.05 10.42
C TYR A 120 -22.40 -16.17 10.95
N PRO A 121 -23.55 -16.05 10.26
CA PRO A 121 -23.90 -16.75 9.00
C PRO A 121 -23.50 -16.00 7.72
N ASP A 122 -23.14 -14.72 7.82
CA ASP A 122 -23.03 -13.83 6.65
C ASP A 122 -21.65 -13.85 5.96
N GLY A 123 -20.67 -14.52 6.58
CA GLY A 123 -19.31 -14.59 6.08
C GLY A 123 -19.21 -15.25 4.71
N GLN A 124 -18.58 -14.54 3.78
CA GLN A 124 -18.46 -14.97 2.38
C GLN A 124 -17.25 -15.86 2.11
N ILE A 125 -16.27 -15.84 3.01
CA ILE A 125 -15.04 -16.63 2.89
C ILE A 125 -15.19 -17.82 3.83
N ARG A 126 -15.51 -18.97 3.26
CA ARG A 126 -15.67 -20.22 3.98
C ARG A 126 -15.00 -21.36 3.23
N HIS A 127 -14.50 -22.33 3.99
CA HIS A 127 -13.88 -23.52 3.43
C HIS A 127 -14.20 -24.74 4.28
N ASN A 128 -14.43 -25.87 3.61
CA ASN A 128 -14.80 -27.13 4.23
C ASN A 128 -13.65 -28.13 4.08
N PHE A 129 -13.02 -28.49 5.20
CA PHE A 129 -11.90 -29.41 5.20
C PHE A 129 -12.38 -30.86 5.20
N LYS A 130 -11.88 -31.66 4.26
CA LYS A 130 -12.23 -33.09 4.11
C LYS A 130 -11.32 -34.02 4.89
N THR A 131 -10.13 -33.56 5.25
CA THR A 131 -9.10 -34.37 5.92
C THR A 131 -8.87 -33.89 7.35
N LYS A 132 -8.66 -34.85 8.25
CA LYS A 132 -8.21 -34.58 9.62
C LYS A 132 -6.72 -34.26 9.61
N GLY A 133 -6.28 -33.39 10.51
CA GLY A 133 -4.86 -33.05 10.70
C GLY A 133 -4.60 -31.56 10.66
N LEU A 134 -3.32 -31.19 10.74
CA LEU A 134 -2.88 -29.80 10.67
C LEU A 134 -3.15 -29.25 9.26
N GLN A 135 -3.92 -28.18 9.17
CA GLN A 135 -4.21 -27.48 7.92
C GLN A 135 -3.46 -26.15 7.90
N THR A 136 -2.75 -25.89 6.81
CA THR A 136 -2.07 -24.60 6.60
C THR A 136 -2.95 -23.72 5.73
N ILE A 137 -3.34 -22.57 6.27
CA ILE A 137 -4.05 -21.52 5.54
C ILE A 137 -3.13 -20.30 5.48
N SER A 138 -3.04 -19.69 4.30
CA SER A 138 -2.34 -18.42 4.13
C SER A 138 -3.25 -17.39 3.50
N VAL A 139 -3.08 -16.13 3.93
CA VAL A 139 -3.77 -14.99 3.34
C VAL A 139 -2.75 -13.92 3.00
N THR A 140 -2.85 -13.41 1.78
CA THR A 140 -2.09 -12.26 1.32
C THR A 140 -3.06 -11.12 1.06
N THR A 141 -2.72 -9.93 1.57
CA THR A 141 -3.46 -8.70 1.25
C THR A 141 -2.65 -7.88 0.28
N THR A 142 -3.28 -7.43 -0.79
CA THR A 142 -2.70 -6.47 -1.73
C THR A 142 -3.44 -5.15 -1.58
N TRP A 143 -2.69 -4.06 -1.40
CA TRP A 143 -3.25 -2.72 -1.33
C TRP A 143 -2.94 -1.96 -2.61
N ASN A 144 -3.99 -1.45 -3.26
CA ASN A 144 -3.88 -0.51 -4.35
C ASN A 144 -4.02 0.92 -3.81
N ALA A 145 -2.88 1.59 -3.64
CA ALA A 145 -2.80 2.92 -3.05
C ALA A 145 -2.66 4.03 -4.11
N SER A 146 -3.31 5.17 -3.86
CA SER A 146 -3.20 6.37 -4.67
C SER A 146 -2.91 7.58 -3.78
N TRP A 147 -1.99 8.42 -4.25
CA TRP A 147 -1.64 9.69 -3.63
C TRP A 147 -2.11 10.86 -4.49
N LYS A 148 -2.74 11.83 -3.85
CA LYS A 148 -3.12 13.09 -4.49
C LYS A 148 -2.46 14.27 -3.78
N THR A 149 -1.74 15.09 -4.54
CA THR A 149 -1.31 16.41 -4.09
C THR A 149 -2.45 17.41 -4.28
N ASN A 150 -2.43 18.53 -3.54
CA ASN A 150 -3.39 19.62 -3.77
C ASN A 150 -3.26 20.25 -5.18
N SER A 151 -2.15 19.99 -5.88
CA SER A 151 -1.90 20.38 -7.27
C SER A 151 -2.38 19.32 -8.27
N LYS A 152 -3.65 18.87 -8.19
CA LYS A 152 -4.45 18.13 -9.21
C LYS A 152 -3.85 16.98 -10.06
N GLU A 153 -2.57 16.64 -9.96
CA GLU A 153 -1.92 15.56 -10.70
C GLU A 153 -1.75 14.33 -9.78
N SER A 154 -2.30 13.20 -10.22
CA SER A 154 -2.22 11.91 -9.55
C SER A 154 -0.87 11.26 -9.87
N ILE A 155 -0.09 10.89 -8.85
CA ILE A 155 1.15 10.15 -9.04
C ILE A 155 0.85 8.67 -8.70
N PRO A 156 0.87 7.74 -9.68
CA PRO A 156 0.69 6.32 -9.39
C PRO A 156 1.89 5.78 -8.61
N VAL A 157 1.64 4.95 -7.58
CA VAL A 157 2.69 4.20 -6.88
C VAL A 157 2.98 2.92 -7.66
N PRO A 158 4.21 2.70 -8.17
CA PRO A 158 4.59 1.42 -8.76
C PRO A 158 4.67 0.35 -7.66
N GLY A 159 4.17 -0.86 -7.99
CA GLY A 159 4.23 -2.04 -7.11
C GLY A 159 5.61 -2.67 -7.00
#